data_AF-A0A9E0NIP2-F1
#
_entry.id   AF-A0A9E0NIP2-F1
#
_cell.length_a   1.000
_cell.length_b   1.000
_cell.length_c   1.000
_cell.angle_alpha   90.00
_cell.angle_beta   90.00
_cell.angle_gamma   90.00
#
_symmetry.space_group_name_H-M   'P 1'
#
loop_
_entity.id
_entity.type
_entity.pdbx_description
1 polymer ?
#
loop_
_entity_poly.entity_id
_entity_poly.type
_entity_poly.pdbx_seq_one_letter_code
_entity_poly.pdbx_strand_id
1 'polypeptide(L)' 'MDTPESLPETLSLERLELNLFRGVSPSMGPGRIFGGQVIAQSLLAAYETVEDRVCHSLHC' A
#
# COMPACT_ATOMS: atom_id res chain seq x y z
N MET A 1 -7.44 -4.32 -24.88
CA MET A 1 -7.78 -3.35 -23.82
C MET A 1 -7.26 -3.97 -22.55
N ASP A 2 -6.17 -3.45 -22.01
CA ASP A 2 -5.68 -3.89 -20.70
C ASP A 2 -6.78 -3.61 -19.67
N THR A 3 -7.14 -4.64 -18.91
CA THR A 3 -8.08 -4.50 -17.79
C THR A 3 -7.48 -3.50 -16.81
N PRO A 4 -8.22 -2.47 -16.36
CA PRO A 4 -7.70 -1.57 -15.33
C PRO A 4 -7.35 -2.40 -14.08
N GLU A 5 -6.13 -2.22 -13.59
CA GLU A 5 -5.62 -2.86 -12.38
C GLU A 5 -6.60 -2.59 -11.22
N SER A 6 -6.98 -3.65 -10.51
CA SER A 6 -7.95 -3.51 -9.43
C SER A 6 -7.32 -2.84 -8.21
N LEU A 7 -8.14 -2.16 -7.41
CA LEU A 7 -7.66 -1.53 -6.17
C LEU A 7 -6.93 -2.53 -5.24
N PRO A 8 -7.42 -3.76 -5.01
CA PRO A 8 -6.68 -4.74 -4.22
C PRO A 8 -5.30 -5.07 -4.77
N GLU A 9 -5.15 -5.19 -6.10
CA GLU A 9 -3.85 -5.46 -6.73
C GLU A 9 -2.89 -4.29 -6.52
N THR A 10 -3.36 -3.05 -6.70
CA THR A 10 -2.56 -1.84 -6.45
C THR A 10 -2.12 -1.73 -4.99
N LEU A 11 -2.96 -2.16 -4.03
CA LEU A 11 -2.65 -2.06 -2.61
C LEU A 11 -1.82 -3.23 -2.07
N SER A 12 -1.57 -4.26 -2.88
CA SER A 12 -0.80 -5.42 -2.47
C SER A 12 0.63 -5.05 -2.05
N LEU A 13 1.14 -5.77 -1.05
CA LEU A 13 2.48 -5.60 -0.50
C LEU A 13 3.23 -6.92 -0.53
N GLU A 14 4.48 -6.88 -0.97
CA GLU A 14 5.42 -7.96 -0.78
C GLU A 14 6.14 -7.77 0.57
N ARG A 15 6.06 -8.75 1.47
CA ARG A 15 6.86 -8.75 2.70
C ARG A 15 8.27 -9.22 2.39
N LEU A 16 9.25 -8.36 2.63
CA LEU A 16 10.67 -8.68 2.41
C LEU A 16 11.31 -9.24 3.69
N GLU A 17 11.03 -8.62 4.84
CA GLU A 17 11.58 -9.01 6.15
C GLU A 17 10.62 -8.68 7.31
N LEU A 18 11.10 -8.75 8.56
CA LEU A 18 10.38 -8.25 9.73
C LEU A 18 10.22 -6.73 9.61
N ASN A 19 8.97 -6.26 9.52
CA ASN A 19 8.61 -4.85 9.41
C ASN A 19 9.12 -4.15 8.13
N LEU A 20 9.47 -4.92 7.09
CA LEU A 20 9.91 -4.39 5.80
C LEU A 20 9.01 -4.92 4.67
N PHE A 21 8.37 -3.98 3.96
CA PHE A 21 7.39 -4.26 2.91
C PHE A 21 7.69 -3.45 1.65
N ARG A 22 7.38 -4.02 0.49
CA ARG A 22 7.49 -3.37 -0.81
C ARG A 22 6.10 -3.21 -1.42
N GLY A 23 5.72 -1.96 -1.67
CA GLY A 23 4.57 -1.61 -2.49
C GLY A 23 5.00 -1.28 -3.91
N VAL A 24 4.17 -1.65 -4.88
CA VAL A 24 4.32 -1.24 -6.28
C VAL A 24 3.30 -0.15 -6.60
N SER A 25 3.64 0.71 -7.56
CA SER A 25 2.72 1.72 -8.09
C SER A 25 2.55 1.51 -9.58
N PRO A 26 1.32 1.55 -10.10
CA PRO A 26 1.09 1.47 -11.53
C PRO A 26 1.87 2.57 -12.26
N SER A 27 2.54 2.21 -13.34
CA SER A 27 3.30 3.17 -14.15
C SER A 27 2.33 4.05 -14.95
N MET A 28 1.92 5.18 -14.38
CA MET A 28 1.04 6.16 -15.03
C MET A 28 1.82 7.20 -15.86
N GLY A 29 3.10 6.95 -16.12
CA GLY A 29 4.02 7.89 -16.77
C GLY A 29 4.90 8.66 -15.78
N PRO A 30 5.70 9.63 -16.25
CA PRO A 30 6.59 10.40 -15.38
C PRO A 30 5.81 11.32 -14.44
N GLY A 31 6.10 11.19 -13.15
CA GLY A 31 5.73 12.17 -12.13
C GLY A 31 4.65 11.70 -11.17
N ARG A 32 4.99 11.80 -9.88
CA ARG A 32 4.15 11.73 -8.67
C ARG A 32 3.26 10.48 -8.53
N ILE A 33 3.43 9.81 -7.40
CA ILE A 33 2.53 8.76 -6.93
C ILE A 33 1.32 9.42 -6.26
N PHE A 34 0.14 8.84 -6.41
CA PHE A 34 -1.04 9.29 -5.70
C PHE A 34 -0.87 9.07 -4.18
N GLY A 35 -0.96 10.15 -3.39
CA GLY A 35 -0.72 10.08 -1.95
C GLY A 35 -1.61 9.09 -1.20
N GLY A 36 -2.88 8.96 -1.62
CA GLY A 36 -3.81 7.99 -1.03
C GLY A 36 -3.35 6.53 -1.20
N GLN A 37 -2.66 6.22 -2.31
CA GLN A 37 -2.08 4.90 -2.52
C GLN A 37 -0.95 4.63 -1.53
N VAL A 38 -0.04 5.60 -1.36
CA VAL A 38 1.09 5.50 -0.42
C VAL A 38 0.58 5.31 1.00
N ILE A 39 -0.44 6.08 1.40
CA ILE A 39 -1.03 5.99 2.74
C ILE A 39 -1.72 4.64 2.94
N ALA A 40 -2.50 4.17 1.97
CA ALA A 40 -3.20 2.89 2.07
C ALA A 40 -2.23 1.70 2.18
N GLN A 41 -1.19 1.67 1.34
CA GLN A 41 -0.10 0.68 1.43
C GLN A 41 0.62 0.77 2.77
N SER A 42 0.93 1.98 3.26
CA SER A 42 1.59 2.16 4.55
C SER A 42 0.74 1.66 5.73
N LEU A 43 -0.57 1.87 5.67
CA LEU A 43 -1.51 1.39 6.69
C LEU A 43 -1.63 -0.15 6.66
N LEU A 44 -1.68 -0.76 5.48
CA LEU A 44 -1.67 -2.23 5.35
C LEU A 44 -0.39 -2.85 5.91
N ALA A 45 0.77 -2.24 5.61
CA ALA A 45 2.03 -2.66 6.20
C ALA A 45 2.01 -2.59 7.74
N ALA A 46 1.39 -1.55 8.30
CA ALA A 46 1.25 -1.42 9.75
C ALA A 46 0.34 -2.52 10.35
N TYR A 47 -0.77 -2.85 9.69
CA TYR A 47 -1.66 -3.93 10.12
C TYR A 47 -0.97 -5.31 10.13
N GLU A 48 -0.03 -5.57 9.22
CA GLU A 48 0.76 -6.82 9.21
C GLU A 48 1.72 -6.97 10.42
N THR A 49 1.85 -5.92 11.25
CA THR A 49 2.74 -5.90 12.43
C THR A 49 1.99 -5.94 13.76
N VAL A 50 0.65 -5.92 13.74
CA VAL A 50 -0.19 -5.89 14.95
C VAL A 50 -1.38 -6.84 14.80
N GLU A 51 -1.66 -7.61 15.84
CA GLU A 51 -2.82 -8.50 15.90
C GLU A 51 -3.95 -7.87 16.72
N ASP A 52 -5.21 -8.12 16.33
CA ASP A 52 -6.42 -7.70 17.04
C ASP A 52 -6.52 -6.19 17.35
N ARG A 53 -5.99 -5.34 16.47
CA ARG A 53 -6.08 -3.88 16.56
C ARG A 53 -6.76 -3.29 15.33
N VAL A 54 -7.55 -2.24 15.56
CA VAL A 54 -8.11 -1.40 14.51
C VAL A 54 -7.45 -0.03 14.59
N CYS A 55 -6.92 0.47 13.47
CA CYS A 55 -6.35 1.81 13.39
C CYS A 55 -7.46 2.85 13.65
N HIS A 56 -7.23 3.72 14.63
CA HIS A 56 -8.17 4.79 15.00
C HIS A 56 -7.73 6.16 14.47
N SER A 57 -6.46 6.32 14.10
CA SER A 57 -5.90 7.56 13.55
C SER A 57 -4.58 7.28 12.83
N LEU A 58 -4.28 8.05 11.80
CA LEU A 58 -3.02 8.01 11.05
C LEU A 58 -2.62 9.44 10.70
N HIS A 59 -1.32 9.75 10.80
CA HIS A 59 -0.72 11.03 10.44
C HIS A 59 0.39 10.80 9.42
N CYS A 60 0.44 11.64 8.39
CA CYS A 60 1.33 11.52 7.24
C CYS A 60 1.57 12.89 6.60
#